data_AF-A0A9X9IJN7-F1
#
_entry.id   AF-A0A9X9IJN7-F1
#
_cell.length_a   1.000
_cell.length_b   1.000
_cell.length_c   1.000
_cell.angle_alpha   90.00
_cell.angle_beta   90.00
_cell.angle_gamma   90.00
#
_symmetry.space_group_name_H-M   'P 1'
#
loop_
_entity.id
_entity.type
_entity.pdbx_description
1 polymer ?
#
loop_
_entity_poly.entity_id
_entity_poly.type
_entity_poly.pdbx_seq_one_letter_code
_entity_poly.pdbx_strand_id
1 'polypeptide(L)'
;MLEVPAGAFALLRQKQVELQRVIGNAVQASIPPEAQDYYSVYLTPVLEPGFNWREEPSEGLSRTVRRNILDGLRMEQVNVFGAMPDPEFLSRIFELRRLPSTDSRFKDAAGDIYQHRINNDDWDQYWVFDDDRFALLDGPADTFLRFLCEIVHPLVRPDRAETEKIVQHFNDQLHRAGWELVEEERIAARPRYIPQQLNHGGREAIEQAKAVADFLEAGAMARQIERMQNAITADPEVAIGTAKDFVESCCKTILGRLGVEVGKSSDINDLTKRVAKELELVPDDVSDRAKGADNIRLILRNLAAMTNHLAELRGRYGTGHGPRGNHRGLQPRHARLAVNAALAYVWFVVDTYQARSALKKGAGSNRNQTGG
;
A
#
# COMPACT_ATOMS: atom_id res chain seq x y z
N MET A 1 -13.55 -27.18 -10.10
CA MET A 1 -13.15 -26.56 -8.83
C MET A 1 -13.97 -25.29 -8.69
N LEU A 2 -14.77 -25.17 -7.63
CA LEU A 2 -15.64 -24.01 -7.40
C LEU A 2 -14.89 -23.07 -6.47
N GLU A 3 -14.54 -21.87 -6.95
CA GLU A 3 -13.88 -20.86 -6.15
C GLU A 3 -14.93 -20.00 -5.44
N VAL A 4 -14.77 -19.84 -4.13
CA VAL A 4 -15.73 -19.14 -3.27
C VAL A 4 -14.96 -18.20 -2.35
N PRO A 5 -15.30 -16.89 -2.33
CA PRO A 5 -14.70 -15.95 -1.38
C PRO A 5 -14.88 -16.39 0.08
N ALA A 6 -13.88 -16.18 0.94
CA ALA A 6 -13.87 -16.69 2.32
C ALA A 6 -15.10 -16.25 3.16
N GLY A 7 -15.59 -15.02 2.98
CA GLY A 7 -16.81 -14.53 3.64
C GLY A 7 -18.08 -15.23 3.14
N ALA A 8 -18.16 -15.53 1.84
CA ALA A 8 -19.25 -16.32 1.28
C ALA A 8 -19.17 -17.79 1.72
N PHE A 9 -17.97 -18.34 1.89
CA PHE A 9 -17.76 -19.67 2.46
C PHE A 9 -18.28 -19.78 3.90
N ALA A 10 -18.12 -18.74 4.72
CA ALA A 10 -18.66 -18.72 6.09
C ALA A 10 -20.19 -18.83 6.11
N LEU A 11 -20.88 -18.17 5.17
CA LEU A 11 -22.33 -18.30 4.98
C LEU A 11 -22.72 -19.68 4.42
N LEU A 12 -21.90 -20.25 3.53
CA LEU A 12 -22.09 -21.59 2.99
C LEU A 12 -21.86 -22.69 4.02
N ARG A 13 -21.01 -22.47 5.04
CA ARG A 13 -20.77 -23.42 6.14
C ARG A 13 -22.08 -23.81 6.82
N GLN A 14 -23.00 -22.86 7.00
CA GLN A 14 -24.31 -23.12 7.61
C GLN A 14 -25.20 -24.03 6.74
N LYS A 15 -24.98 -24.05 5.43
CA LYS A 15 -25.74 -24.83 4.44
C LYS A 15 -24.93 -25.98 3.83
N GLN A 16 -23.72 -26.23 4.32
CA GLN A 16 -22.75 -27.14 3.71
C GLN A 16 -23.27 -28.58 3.67
N VAL A 17 -23.91 -29.03 4.75
CA VAL A 17 -24.51 -30.37 4.84
C VAL A 17 -25.64 -30.53 3.83
N GLU A 18 -26.47 -29.51 3.66
CA GLU A 18 -27.58 -29.55 2.72
C GLU A 18 -27.10 -29.52 1.27
N LEU A 19 -26.08 -28.71 0.96
CA LEU A 19 -25.45 -28.68 -0.37
C LEU A 19 -24.75 -30.01 -0.71
N GLN A 20 -24.00 -30.59 0.24
CA GLN A 20 -23.39 -31.92 0.06
C GLN A 20 -24.45 -32.99 -0.21
N ARG A 21 -25.60 -32.92 0.47
CA ARG A 21 -26.74 -33.82 0.24
C ARG A 21 -27.35 -33.62 -1.15
N VAL A 22 -27.60 -32.38 -1.58
CA VAL A 22 -28.17 -32.09 -2.90
C VAL A 22 -27.24 -32.56 -4.02
N ILE A 23 -25.94 -32.28 -3.90
CA ILE A 23 -24.93 -32.72 -4.86
C ILE A 23 -24.80 -34.24 -4.83
N GLY A 24 -24.77 -34.85 -3.64
CA GLY A 24 -24.75 -36.31 -3.48
C GLY A 24 -25.92 -36.99 -4.17
N ASN A 25 -27.13 -36.46 -4.04
CA ASN A 25 -28.32 -36.97 -4.72
C ASN A 25 -28.24 -36.81 -6.25
N ALA A 26 -27.69 -35.71 -6.74
CA ALA A 26 -27.50 -35.49 -8.17
C ALA A 26 -26.46 -36.44 -8.77
N VAL A 27 -25.37 -36.69 -8.03
CA VAL A 27 -24.32 -37.66 -8.39
C VAL A 27 -24.90 -39.08 -8.39
N GLN A 28 -25.68 -39.45 -7.36
CA GLN A 28 -26.39 -40.73 -7.28
C GLN A 28 -27.28 -40.98 -8.49
N ALA A 29 -28.04 -39.98 -8.92
CA ALA A 29 -28.94 -40.11 -10.07
C ALA A 29 -28.20 -40.26 -11.41
N SER A 30 -26.92 -39.89 -11.46
CA SER A 30 -26.10 -39.87 -12.68
C SER A 30 -25.19 -41.10 -12.84
N ILE A 31 -25.07 -41.94 -11.80
CA ILE A 31 -24.24 -43.15 -11.80
C ILE A 31 -25.17 -44.39 -11.85
N PRO A 32 -24.98 -45.32 -12.82
CA PRO A 32 -25.78 -46.54 -12.89
C PRO A 32 -25.68 -47.34 -11.58
N PRO A 33 -26.76 -47.98 -11.10
CA PRO A 33 -26.72 -48.75 -9.87
C PRO A 33 -26.02 -50.08 -10.10
N GLU A 34 -24.69 -50.09 -10.11
CA GLU A 34 -23.89 -51.31 -9.91
C GLU A 34 -23.51 -51.41 -8.41
N ALA A 35 -23.75 -52.59 -7.82
CA ALA A 35 -23.83 -52.79 -6.37
C ALA A 35 -22.51 -52.63 -5.58
N GLN A 36 -21.45 -52.08 -6.19
CA GLN A 36 -20.11 -52.01 -5.57
C GLN A 36 -19.53 -50.58 -5.43
N ASP A 37 -20.15 -49.56 -6.02
CA ASP A 37 -19.59 -48.20 -5.98
C ASP A 37 -20.15 -47.36 -4.84
N TYR A 38 -19.32 -47.10 -3.83
CA TYR A 38 -19.60 -46.15 -2.76
C TYR A 38 -19.02 -44.77 -3.12
N TYR A 39 -19.88 -43.77 -3.28
CA TYR A 39 -19.47 -42.37 -3.46
C TYR A 39 -19.84 -41.54 -2.22
N SER A 40 -18.99 -40.56 -1.92
CA SER A 40 -19.23 -39.58 -0.86
C SER A 40 -18.85 -38.20 -1.40
N VAL A 41 -19.72 -37.22 -1.16
CA VAL A 41 -19.50 -35.84 -1.62
C VAL A 41 -19.11 -35.01 -0.42
N TYR A 42 -17.88 -34.49 -0.46
CA TYR A 42 -17.37 -33.57 0.55
C TYR A 42 -17.05 -32.22 -0.09
N LEU A 43 -17.47 -31.15 0.57
CA LEU A 43 -17.04 -29.79 0.29
C LEU A 43 -15.93 -29.46 1.28
N THR A 44 -14.69 -29.55 0.84
CA THR A 44 -13.50 -29.25 1.66
C THR A 44 -12.89 -27.94 1.17
N PRO A 45 -12.68 -26.93 2.03
CA PRO A 45 -11.94 -25.75 1.64
C PRO A 45 -10.49 -26.16 1.37
N VAL A 46 -10.01 -25.95 0.15
CA VAL A 46 -8.61 -26.11 -0.17
C VAL A 46 -7.93 -24.79 0.14
N LEU A 47 -7.04 -24.80 1.14
CA LEU A 47 -6.11 -23.70 1.36
C LEU A 47 -5.05 -23.80 0.26
N GLU A 48 -5.07 -22.88 -0.70
CA GLU A 48 -3.97 -22.78 -1.66
C GLU A 48 -2.65 -22.54 -0.90
N PRO A 49 -1.58 -23.29 -1.21
CA PRO A 49 -0.25 -23.02 -0.65
C PRO A 49 0.20 -21.63 -1.06
N GLY A 50 0.10 -20.66 -0.14
CA GLY A 50 0.35 -19.24 -0.42
C GLY A 50 -0.69 -18.30 0.17
N PHE A 51 -1.88 -18.79 0.55
CA PHE A 51 -2.91 -17.98 1.18
C PHE A 51 -2.55 -17.67 2.65
N ASN A 52 -1.94 -16.51 2.88
CA ASN A 52 -1.61 -16.01 4.20
C ASN A 52 -2.82 -15.29 4.82
N TRP A 53 -3.68 -16.01 5.53
CA TRP A 53 -4.87 -15.45 6.21
C TRP A 53 -4.56 -14.36 7.27
N ARG A 54 -3.28 -14.09 7.57
CA ARG A 54 -2.82 -12.99 8.43
C ARG A 54 -2.55 -11.69 7.67
N GLU A 55 -2.64 -11.70 6.35
CA GLU A 55 -2.80 -10.49 5.55
C GLU A 55 -4.28 -10.17 5.54
N GLU A 56 -4.66 -9.05 6.18
CA GLU A 56 -6.01 -8.52 6.00
C GLU A 56 -6.24 -8.32 4.50
N PRO A 57 -7.44 -8.62 3.97
CA PRO A 57 -7.76 -8.25 2.61
C PRO A 57 -7.58 -6.74 2.53
N SER A 58 -6.56 -6.29 1.78
CA SER A 58 -6.26 -4.88 1.59
C SER A 58 -7.55 -4.14 1.32
N GLU A 59 -7.80 -3.02 1.99
CA GLU A 59 -8.83 -2.07 1.54
C GLU A 59 -8.61 -1.86 0.02
N GLY A 60 -9.54 -2.40 -0.77
CA GLY A 60 -9.27 -2.72 -2.17
C GLY A 60 -9.10 -1.50 -3.05
N LEU A 61 -8.51 -1.69 -4.23
CA LEU A 61 -8.48 -0.70 -5.32
C LEU A 61 -9.89 -0.16 -5.60
N SER A 62 -10.12 1.10 -5.24
CA SER A 62 -11.43 1.74 -5.37
C SER A 62 -11.86 1.87 -6.83
N ARG A 63 -13.17 1.78 -7.08
CA ARG A 63 -13.76 1.92 -8.42
C ARG A 63 -13.33 3.22 -9.12
N THR A 64 -13.18 4.31 -8.37
CA THR A 64 -12.73 5.61 -8.88
C THR A 64 -11.31 5.55 -9.42
N VAL A 65 -10.38 4.92 -8.69
CA VAL A 65 -8.99 4.78 -9.15
C VAL A 65 -8.94 3.94 -10.42
N ARG A 66 -9.71 2.84 -10.48
CA ARG A 66 -9.79 2.01 -11.68
C ARG A 66 -10.34 2.78 -12.88
N ARG A 67 -11.43 3.53 -12.68
CA ARG A 67 -12.03 4.36 -13.74
C ARG A 67 -11.05 5.41 -14.25
N ASN A 68 -10.36 6.13 -13.36
CA ASN A 68 -9.36 7.13 -13.76
C ASN A 68 -8.25 6.54 -14.64
N ILE A 69 -7.76 5.34 -14.30
CA ILE A 69 -6.73 4.64 -15.09
C ILE A 69 -7.27 4.29 -16.48
N LEU A 70 -8.48 3.71 -16.57
CA LEU A 70 -9.09 3.33 -17.85
C LEU A 70 -9.41 4.56 -18.72
N ASP A 71 -9.89 5.64 -18.11
CA ASP A 71 -10.15 6.90 -18.81
C ASP A 71 -8.83 7.54 -19.31
N GLY A 72 -7.75 7.45 -18.53
CA GLY A 72 -6.43 7.89 -18.96
C GLY A 72 -5.91 7.13 -20.18
N LEU A 73 -6.13 5.80 -20.24
CA LEU A 73 -5.83 4.99 -21.43
C LEU A 73 -6.62 5.42 -22.66
N ARG A 74 -7.91 5.78 -22.49
CA ARG A 74 -8.75 6.33 -23.58
C ARG A 74 -8.25 7.69 -24.05
N MET A 75 -7.92 8.59 -23.12
CA MET A 75 -7.47 9.95 -23.43
C MET A 75 -6.14 9.97 -24.19
N GLU A 76 -5.19 9.12 -23.79
CA GLU A 76 -3.90 8.95 -24.47
C GLU A 76 -4.00 8.05 -25.72
N GLN A 77 -5.20 7.55 -26.05
CA GLN A 77 -5.47 6.67 -27.19
C GLN A 77 -4.57 5.42 -27.20
N VAL A 78 -4.28 4.87 -26.02
CA VAL A 78 -3.40 3.72 -25.87
C VAL A 78 -4.07 2.49 -26.48
N ASN A 79 -3.35 1.77 -27.34
CA ASN A 79 -3.74 0.43 -27.74
C ASN A 79 -3.48 -0.54 -26.57
N VAL A 80 -4.56 -0.91 -25.88
CA VAL A 80 -4.55 -1.80 -24.70
C VAL A 80 -3.90 -3.14 -25.01
N PHE A 81 -4.19 -3.71 -26.18
CA PHE A 81 -3.74 -5.03 -26.61
C PHE A 81 -2.36 -5.02 -27.30
N GLY A 82 -1.82 -3.82 -27.57
CA GLY A 82 -0.48 -3.64 -28.13
C GLY A 82 -0.26 -4.43 -29.42
N ALA A 83 0.81 -5.24 -29.46
CA ALA A 83 1.17 -6.11 -30.57
C ALA A 83 0.45 -7.47 -30.56
N MET A 84 -0.45 -7.71 -29.61
CA MET A 84 -1.17 -8.98 -29.45
C MET A 84 -2.65 -8.83 -29.83
N PRO A 85 -3.27 -9.83 -30.49
CA PRO A 85 -4.71 -9.82 -30.73
C PRO A 85 -5.52 -9.90 -29.43
N ASP A 86 -6.66 -9.22 -29.36
CA ASP A 86 -7.58 -9.21 -28.21
C ASP A 86 -7.83 -10.60 -27.58
N PRO A 87 -8.22 -11.66 -28.33
CA PRO A 87 -8.50 -12.96 -27.72
C PRO A 87 -7.25 -13.63 -27.16
N GLU A 88 -6.07 -13.42 -27.76
CA GLU A 88 -4.80 -13.95 -27.25
C GLU A 88 -4.37 -13.23 -25.97
N PHE A 89 -4.50 -11.90 -25.95
CA PHE A 89 -4.25 -11.09 -24.76
C PHE A 89 -5.15 -11.52 -23.60
N LEU A 90 -6.46 -11.59 -23.84
CA LEU A 90 -7.43 -11.91 -22.79
C LEU A 90 -7.30 -13.35 -22.30
N SER A 91 -6.90 -14.30 -23.15
CA SER A 91 -6.65 -15.69 -22.76
C SER A 91 -5.48 -15.85 -21.77
N ARG A 92 -4.61 -14.84 -21.65
CA ARG A 92 -3.51 -14.83 -20.67
C ARG A 92 -3.97 -14.48 -19.26
N ILE A 93 -5.15 -13.86 -19.14
CA ILE A 93 -5.74 -13.43 -17.86
C ILE A 93 -6.97 -14.28 -17.50
N PHE A 94 -7.77 -14.64 -18.51
CA PHE A 94 -9.08 -15.25 -18.36
C PHE A 94 -9.21 -16.55 -19.15
N GLU A 95 -9.94 -17.52 -18.59
CA GLU A 95 -10.31 -18.74 -19.32
C GLU A 95 -11.52 -18.49 -20.23
N LEU A 96 -11.30 -17.86 -21.39
CA LEU A 96 -12.37 -17.40 -22.30
C LEU A 96 -13.38 -18.49 -22.70
N ARG A 97 -12.94 -19.76 -22.81
CA ARG A 97 -13.84 -20.89 -23.16
C ARG A 97 -14.80 -21.29 -22.04
N ARG A 98 -14.57 -20.83 -20.81
CA ARG A 98 -15.48 -21.03 -19.66
C ARG A 98 -16.40 -19.84 -19.45
N LEU A 99 -16.14 -18.70 -20.08
CA LEU A 99 -16.98 -17.52 -20.00
C LEU A 99 -18.11 -17.60 -21.04
N PRO A 100 -19.33 -17.13 -20.70
CA PRO A 100 -20.43 -17.12 -21.64
C PRO A 100 -20.16 -16.17 -22.80
N SER A 101 -20.74 -16.49 -23.95
CA SER A 101 -20.82 -15.55 -25.05
C SER A 101 -21.89 -14.49 -24.80
N THR A 102 -21.65 -13.27 -25.25
CA THR A 102 -22.62 -12.17 -25.36
C THR A 102 -23.44 -12.27 -26.65
N ASP A 103 -22.99 -13.06 -27.62
CA ASP A 103 -23.69 -13.38 -28.85
C ASP A 103 -24.14 -14.84 -28.84
N SER A 104 -25.45 -15.05 -28.76
CA SER A 104 -26.08 -16.37 -28.72
C SER A 104 -25.68 -17.33 -29.87
N ARG A 105 -25.09 -16.82 -30.96
CA ARG A 105 -24.58 -17.63 -32.08
C ARG A 105 -23.30 -18.39 -31.72
N PHE A 106 -22.58 -17.97 -30.69
CA PHE A 106 -21.32 -18.56 -30.25
C PHE A 106 -21.47 -19.23 -28.88
N LYS A 107 -20.64 -20.26 -28.67
CA LYS A 107 -20.71 -21.10 -27.47
C LYS A 107 -20.10 -20.43 -26.23
N ASP A 108 -19.05 -19.65 -26.44
CA ASP A 108 -18.21 -19.09 -25.37
C ASP A 108 -17.63 -17.73 -25.78
N ALA A 109 -17.02 -17.05 -24.81
CA ALA A 109 -16.40 -15.75 -25.03
C ALA A 109 -15.22 -15.81 -26.02
N ALA A 110 -14.53 -16.95 -26.15
CA ALA A 110 -13.44 -17.06 -27.10
C ALA A 110 -13.95 -16.96 -28.54
N GLY A 111 -15.07 -17.64 -28.84
CA GLY A 111 -15.70 -17.63 -30.15
C GLY A 111 -16.26 -16.27 -30.56
N ASP A 112 -16.98 -15.59 -29.66
CA ASP A 112 -17.57 -14.28 -30.01
C ASP A 112 -16.53 -13.17 -30.14
N ILE A 113 -15.55 -13.10 -29.23
CA ILE A 113 -14.45 -12.12 -29.30
C ILE A 113 -13.68 -12.32 -30.60
N TYR A 114 -13.36 -13.56 -30.98
CA TYR A 114 -12.65 -13.83 -32.23
C TYR A 114 -13.48 -13.38 -33.44
N GLN A 115 -14.78 -13.69 -33.47
CA GLN A 115 -15.62 -13.25 -34.59
C GLN A 115 -15.64 -11.72 -34.71
N HIS A 116 -15.86 -11.02 -33.61
CA HIS A 116 -16.10 -9.59 -33.64
C HIS A 116 -14.82 -8.74 -33.71
N ARG A 117 -13.72 -9.18 -33.10
CA ARG A 117 -12.45 -8.43 -33.09
C ARG A 117 -11.47 -8.85 -34.19
N ILE A 118 -11.59 -10.06 -34.75
CA ILE A 118 -10.66 -10.56 -35.76
C ILE A 118 -11.33 -10.69 -37.13
N ASN A 119 -12.49 -11.35 -37.21
CA ASN A 119 -13.14 -11.59 -38.51
C ASN A 119 -13.89 -10.35 -39.02
N ASN A 120 -14.55 -9.62 -38.13
CA ASN A 120 -15.40 -8.48 -38.49
C ASN A 120 -14.78 -7.11 -38.19
N ASP A 121 -14.01 -7.00 -37.10
CA ASP A 121 -13.53 -5.74 -36.49
C ASP A 121 -14.65 -4.70 -36.28
N ASP A 122 -15.75 -5.13 -35.66
CA ASP A 122 -17.00 -4.36 -35.51
C ASP A 122 -17.30 -3.93 -34.06
N TRP A 123 -16.39 -4.17 -33.12
CA TRP A 123 -16.48 -3.71 -31.72
C TRP A 123 -15.59 -2.50 -31.45
N ASP A 124 -15.97 -1.69 -30.48
CA ASP A 124 -15.19 -0.54 -30.00
C ASP A 124 -13.78 -0.93 -29.53
N GLN A 125 -12.78 -0.06 -29.68
CA GLN A 125 -11.40 -0.34 -29.27
C GLN A 125 -11.26 -0.66 -27.76
N TYR A 126 -12.11 -0.05 -26.93
CA TYR A 126 -12.09 -0.17 -25.47
C TYR A 126 -13.25 -1.01 -24.93
N TRP A 127 -13.87 -1.84 -25.79
CA TRP A 127 -15.02 -2.69 -25.45
C TRP A 127 -14.85 -3.45 -24.14
N VAL A 128 -13.63 -3.94 -23.87
CA VAL A 128 -13.29 -4.74 -22.68
C VAL A 128 -13.48 -3.98 -21.36
N PHE A 129 -13.44 -2.64 -21.37
CA PHE A 129 -13.57 -1.83 -20.14
C PHE A 129 -14.96 -1.87 -19.54
N ASP A 130 -15.97 -2.12 -20.37
CA ASP A 130 -17.38 -2.11 -19.98
C ASP A 130 -18.02 -3.52 -20.16
N ASP A 131 -17.22 -4.55 -20.43
CA ASP A 131 -17.68 -5.94 -20.53
C ASP A 131 -17.71 -6.63 -19.15
N ASP A 132 -18.92 -6.96 -18.71
CA ASP A 132 -19.19 -7.55 -17.40
C ASP A 132 -18.50 -8.91 -17.18
N ARG A 133 -18.12 -9.63 -18.24
CA ARG A 133 -17.44 -10.93 -18.13
C ARG A 133 -16.06 -10.81 -17.46
N PHE A 134 -15.42 -9.63 -17.56
CA PHE A 134 -14.09 -9.38 -17.01
C PHE A 134 -14.11 -8.57 -15.71
N ALA A 135 -15.22 -7.87 -15.45
CA ALA A 135 -15.48 -7.11 -14.22
C ALA A 135 -14.31 -6.19 -13.80
N LEU A 136 -13.69 -5.47 -14.74
CA LEU A 136 -12.50 -4.66 -14.47
C LEU A 136 -12.75 -3.56 -13.41
N LEU A 137 -13.95 -2.96 -13.41
CA LEU A 137 -14.30 -1.88 -12.49
C LEU A 137 -14.79 -2.36 -11.13
N ASP A 138 -15.64 -3.39 -11.13
CA ASP A 138 -16.42 -3.80 -9.95
C ASP A 138 -15.99 -5.18 -9.42
N GLY A 139 -15.01 -5.84 -10.05
CA GLY A 139 -14.47 -7.14 -9.67
C GLY A 139 -13.27 -7.08 -8.71
N PRO A 140 -12.56 -8.21 -8.53
CA PRO A 140 -11.40 -8.29 -7.64
C PRO A 140 -10.26 -7.35 -8.06
N ALA A 141 -9.56 -6.76 -7.07
CA ALA A 141 -8.42 -5.88 -7.32
C ALA A 141 -7.29 -6.61 -8.07
N ASP A 142 -7.03 -7.87 -7.72
CA ASP A 142 -6.00 -8.70 -8.36
C ASP A 142 -6.27 -8.89 -9.86
N THR A 143 -7.52 -9.05 -10.27
CA THR A 143 -7.91 -9.15 -11.68
C THR A 143 -7.56 -7.88 -12.43
N PHE A 144 -7.88 -6.72 -11.85
CA PHE A 144 -7.55 -5.42 -12.43
C PHE A 144 -6.04 -5.19 -12.51
N LEU A 145 -5.30 -5.51 -11.45
CA LEU A 145 -3.85 -5.38 -11.42
C LEU A 145 -3.15 -6.30 -12.43
N ARG A 146 -3.60 -7.55 -12.56
CA ARG A 146 -3.13 -8.47 -13.60
C ARG A 146 -3.40 -7.93 -15.00
N PHE A 147 -4.56 -7.32 -15.22
CA PHE A 147 -4.87 -6.67 -16.49
C PHE A 147 -3.91 -5.52 -16.80
N LEU A 148 -3.59 -4.66 -15.83
CA LEU A 148 -2.57 -3.60 -16.02
C LEU A 148 -1.18 -4.18 -16.31
N CYS A 149 -0.75 -5.22 -15.60
CA CYS A 149 0.51 -5.91 -15.85
C CYS A 149 0.57 -6.53 -17.25
N GLU A 150 -0.52 -7.12 -17.72
CA GLU A 150 -0.59 -7.73 -19.04
C GLU A 150 -0.54 -6.67 -20.15
N ILE A 151 -1.18 -5.51 -19.96
CA ILE A 151 -1.02 -4.36 -20.87
C ILE A 151 0.47 -4.11 -21.10
N VAL A 152 1.25 -3.93 -20.04
CA VAL A 152 2.68 -3.57 -20.10
C VAL A 152 3.63 -4.76 -20.27
N HIS A 153 3.12 -5.96 -20.51
CA HIS A 153 3.93 -7.16 -20.63
C HIS A 153 4.80 -7.10 -21.90
N PRO A 154 6.09 -7.53 -21.88
CA PRO A 154 7.00 -7.42 -23.02
C PRO A 154 6.53 -8.05 -24.35
N LEU A 155 5.65 -9.05 -24.29
CA LEU A 155 5.05 -9.67 -25.49
C LEU A 155 3.88 -8.86 -26.06
N VAL A 156 3.18 -8.10 -25.21
CA VAL A 156 2.09 -7.22 -25.60
C VAL A 156 2.66 -5.88 -26.06
N ARG A 157 3.64 -5.35 -25.32
CA ARG A 157 4.30 -4.09 -25.62
C ARG A 157 5.81 -4.24 -25.57
N PRO A 158 6.46 -4.51 -26.71
CA PRO A 158 7.90 -4.65 -26.74
C PRO A 158 8.60 -3.30 -26.53
N ASP A 159 8.05 -2.18 -26.99
CA ASP A 159 8.73 -0.88 -26.85
C ASP A 159 8.91 -0.50 -25.37
N ARG A 160 10.17 -0.30 -24.97
CA ARG A 160 10.54 -0.03 -23.58
C ARG A 160 10.12 1.37 -23.12
N ALA A 161 10.29 2.38 -23.97
CA ALA A 161 9.96 3.76 -23.61
C ALA A 161 8.44 3.94 -23.49
N GLU A 162 7.68 3.30 -24.39
CA GLU A 162 6.22 3.26 -24.31
C GLU A 162 5.76 2.54 -23.03
N THR A 163 6.37 1.39 -22.71
CA THR A 163 6.09 0.63 -21.48
C THR A 163 6.34 1.44 -20.23
N GLU A 164 7.52 2.08 -20.12
CA GLU A 164 7.88 2.93 -18.97
C GLU A 164 6.91 4.11 -18.81
N LYS A 165 6.49 4.75 -19.92
CA LYS A 165 5.49 5.84 -19.89
C LYS A 165 4.14 5.37 -19.34
N ILE A 166 3.64 4.22 -19.79
CA ILE A 166 2.35 3.67 -19.35
C ILE A 166 2.42 3.25 -17.88
N VAL A 167 3.50 2.57 -17.47
CA VAL A 167 3.70 2.19 -16.06
C VAL A 167 3.73 3.42 -15.16
N GLN A 168 4.40 4.49 -15.58
CA GLN A 168 4.39 5.75 -14.82
C GLN A 168 2.96 6.28 -14.64
N HIS A 169 2.16 6.30 -15.70
CA HIS A 169 0.77 6.76 -15.63
C HIS A 169 -0.10 5.89 -14.71
N PHE A 170 0.08 4.56 -14.75
CA PHE A 170 -0.59 3.65 -13.82
C PHE A 170 -0.19 3.94 -12.38
N ASN A 171 1.11 4.04 -12.13
CA ASN A 171 1.66 4.27 -10.80
C ASN A 171 1.20 5.60 -10.20
N ASP A 172 1.07 6.67 -10.99
CA ASP A 172 0.52 7.97 -10.54
C ASP A 172 -0.89 7.85 -9.91
N GLN A 173 -1.70 6.88 -10.36
CA GLN A 173 -3.01 6.58 -9.80
C GLN A 173 -2.96 5.50 -8.73
N LEU A 174 -2.23 4.40 -8.97
CA LEU A 174 -2.12 3.27 -8.06
C LEU A 174 -1.50 3.66 -6.72
N HIS A 175 -0.56 4.61 -6.71
CA HIS A 175 0.05 5.10 -5.47
C HIS A 175 -0.98 5.65 -4.49
N ARG A 176 -2.06 6.27 -4.99
CA ARG A 176 -3.17 6.80 -4.18
C ARG A 176 -4.02 5.70 -3.55
N ALA A 177 -3.98 4.49 -4.12
CA ALA A 177 -4.62 3.29 -3.60
C ALA A 177 -3.62 2.38 -2.84
N GLY A 178 -2.39 2.83 -2.62
CA GLY A 178 -1.35 2.04 -1.97
C GLY A 178 -0.87 0.83 -2.78
N TRP A 179 -0.85 0.95 -4.10
CA TRP A 179 -0.27 -0.05 -5.00
C TRP A 179 0.77 0.60 -5.90
N GLU A 180 1.72 -0.19 -6.39
CA GLU A 180 2.68 0.20 -7.42
C GLU A 180 2.99 -1.01 -8.30
N LEU A 181 3.19 -0.79 -9.59
CA LEU A 181 3.78 -1.78 -10.48
C LEU A 181 5.30 -1.64 -10.44
N VAL A 182 5.99 -2.68 -9.99
CA VAL A 182 7.45 -2.72 -9.85
C VAL A 182 8.04 -3.74 -10.81
N GLU A 183 9.23 -3.45 -11.33
CA GLU A 183 9.99 -4.38 -12.16
C GLU A 183 10.44 -5.57 -11.28
N GLU A 184 10.01 -6.79 -11.63
CA GLU A 184 10.44 -8.01 -10.94
C GLU A 184 11.61 -8.67 -11.65
N GLU A 185 11.48 -8.82 -12.97
CA GLU A 185 12.46 -9.51 -13.81
C GLU A 185 12.50 -8.89 -15.21
N ARG A 186 13.44 -9.38 -16.04
CA ARG A 186 13.54 -8.97 -17.44
C ARG A 186 13.44 -10.17 -18.38
N ILE A 187 12.60 -10.04 -19.39
CA ILE A 187 12.49 -10.98 -20.51
C ILE A 187 13.22 -10.36 -21.70
N ALA A 188 14.35 -10.95 -22.12
CA ALA A 188 15.18 -10.41 -23.20
C ALA A 188 15.53 -8.91 -23.02
N ALA A 189 15.96 -8.54 -21.81
CA ALA A 189 16.27 -7.17 -21.39
C ALA A 189 15.08 -6.18 -21.36
N ARG A 190 13.84 -6.66 -21.54
CA ARG A 190 12.62 -5.87 -21.38
C ARG A 190 11.98 -6.13 -20.01
N PRO A 191 11.53 -5.10 -19.29
CA PRO A 191 11.03 -5.24 -17.92
C PRO A 191 9.68 -5.97 -17.87
N ARG A 192 9.54 -6.91 -16.91
CA ARG A 192 8.26 -7.51 -16.51
C ARG A 192 7.85 -6.92 -15.17
N TYR A 193 6.63 -6.39 -15.12
CA TYR A 193 6.10 -5.71 -13.93
C TYR A 193 5.14 -6.60 -13.16
N ILE A 194 5.18 -6.50 -11.83
CA ILE A 194 4.21 -7.12 -10.92
C ILE A 194 3.57 -6.05 -10.02
N PRO A 195 2.34 -6.27 -9.54
CA PRO A 195 1.78 -5.39 -8.53
C PRO A 195 2.44 -5.65 -7.19
N GLN A 196 2.82 -4.57 -6.52
CA GLN A 196 3.31 -4.57 -5.15
C GLN A 196 2.41 -3.66 -4.33
N GLN A 197 1.88 -4.20 -3.23
CA GLN A 197 1.17 -3.38 -2.27
C GLN A 197 2.18 -2.50 -1.53
N LEU A 198 1.97 -1.19 -1.61
CA LEU A 198 2.68 -0.24 -0.79
C LEU A 198 2.19 -0.45 0.63
N ASN A 199 3.08 -0.90 1.51
CA ASN A 199 2.82 -0.88 2.95
C ASN A 199 2.42 0.57 3.30
N HIS A 200 1.12 0.81 3.55
CA HIS A 200 0.52 2.14 3.69
C HIS A 200 1.27 3.03 4.70
N GLY A 201 1.90 2.45 5.72
CA GLY A 201 2.71 3.21 6.68
C GLY A 201 4.05 3.75 6.16
N GLY A 202 4.49 3.34 4.96
CA GLY A 202 5.79 3.69 4.41
C GLY A 202 5.76 4.95 3.54
N ARG A 203 4.83 5.06 2.57
CA ARG A 203 4.93 6.10 1.52
C ARG A 203 4.37 7.47 1.93
N GLU A 204 3.27 7.53 2.67
CA GLU A 204 2.86 8.79 3.33
C GLU A 204 3.97 9.27 4.25
N ALA A 205 4.56 8.36 5.02
CA ALA A 205 5.69 8.66 5.86
C ALA A 205 6.94 9.06 5.05
N ILE A 206 7.17 8.53 3.83
CA ILE A 206 8.26 8.92 2.91
C ILE A 206 8.04 10.31 2.33
N GLU A 207 6.85 10.61 1.82
CA GLU A 207 6.54 11.92 1.24
C GLU A 207 6.50 12.99 2.34
N GLN A 208 5.96 12.66 3.52
CA GLN A 208 6.05 13.49 4.73
C GLN A 208 7.52 13.67 5.17
N ALA A 209 8.32 12.60 5.14
CA ALA A 209 9.74 12.66 5.49
C ALA A 209 10.57 13.47 4.49
N LYS A 210 10.26 13.40 3.20
CA LYS A 210 10.87 14.25 2.16
C LYS A 210 10.50 15.71 2.35
N ALA A 211 9.23 16.03 2.55
CA ALA A 211 8.79 17.40 2.83
C ALA A 211 9.40 17.97 4.14
N VAL A 212 9.58 17.13 5.17
CA VAL A 212 10.35 17.46 6.38
C VAL A 212 11.82 17.73 6.06
N ALA A 213 12.44 16.89 5.24
CA ALA A 213 13.86 16.99 4.91
C ALA A 213 14.14 18.24 4.03
N ASP A 214 13.25 18.55 3.10
CA ASP A 214 13.30 19.73 2.25
C ASP A 214 13.16 21.01 3.09
N PHE A 215 12.24 21.02 4.06
CA PHE A 215 12.03 22.17 4.95
C PHE A 215 13.20 22.45 5.90
N LEU A 216 13.88 21.40 6.34
CA LEU A 216 14.95 21.53 7.32
C LEU A 216 16.31 21.88 6.69
N GLU A 217 16.39 22.04 5.35
CA GLU A 217 17.64 22.33 4.60
C GLU A 217 18.85 21.54 5.12
N ALA A 218 18.64 20.25 5.40
CA ALA A 218 19.68 19.40 5.93
C ALA A 218 19.70 18.11 5.14
N GLY A 219 20.54 18.05 4.09
CA GLY A 219 20.83 16.81 3.37
C GLY A 219 21.34 15.67 4.29
N ALA A 220 21.64 15.95 5.55
CA ALA A 220 21.88 14.97 6.60
C ALA A 220 20.62 14.19 7.04
N MET A 221 19.45 14.83 7.11
CA MET A 221 18.20 14.22 7.64
C MET A 221 17.48 13.37 6.58
N ALA A 222 17.48 13.79 5.30
CA ALA A 222 17.02 12.95 4.18
C ALA A 222 17.75 11.59 4.16
N ARG A 223 19.07 11.63 4.32
CA ARG A 223 19.91 10.41 4.42
C ARG A 223 19.60 9.58 5.66
N GLN A 224 19.18 10.20 6.78
CA GLN A 224 18.75 9.46 7.97
C GLN A 224 17.45 8.71 7.73
N ILE A 225 16.49 9.31 7.00
CA ILE A 225 15.22 8.68 6.63
C ILE A 225 15.46 7.45 5.75
N GLU A 226 16.22 7.61 4.67
CA GLU A 226 16.56 6.51 3.77
C GLU A 226 17.31 5.39 4.53
N ARG A 227 18.28 5.78 5.37
CA ARG A 227 19.04 4.82 6.19
C ARG A 227 18.16 4.03 7.14
N MET A 228 17.25 4.67 7.87
CA MET A 228 16.38 3.97 8.81
C MET A 228 15.38 3.06 8.10
N GLN A 229 14.85 3.46 6.93
CA GLN A 229 13.92 2.64 6.15
C GLN A 229 14.57 1.40 5.56
N ASN A 230 15.74 1.56 4.93
CA ASN A 230 16.51 0.43 4.39
C ASN A 230 16.94 -0.55 5.50
N ALA A 231 17.17 -0.05 6.71
CA ALA A 231 17.53 -0.86 7.86
C ALA A 231 16.34 -1.62 8.49
N ILE A 232 15.08 -1.29 8.20
CA ILE A 232 13.91 -1.92 8.88
C ILE A 232 13.96 -3.45 8.82
N THR A 233 14.28 -4.00 7.65
CA THR A 233 14.35 -5.44 7.43
C THR A 233 15.77 -5.96 7.60
N ALA A 234 16.77 -5.20 7.14
CA ALA A 234 18.17 -5.62 7.12
C ALA A 234 18.83 -5.60 8.50
N ASP A 235 18.55 -4.58 9.32
CA ASP A 235 19.09 -4.41 10.67
C ASP A 235 18.10 -3.60 11.55
N PRO A 236 17.12 -4.28 12.16
CA PRO A 236 16.10 -3.64 12.98
C PRO A 236 16.67 -2.79 14.13
N GLU A 237 17.83 -3.15 14.68
CA GLU A 237 18.45 -2.41 15.79
C GLU A 237 19.04 -1.08 15.32
N VAL A 238 19.68 -1.09 14.15
CA VAL A 238 20.17 0.13 13.50
C VAL A 238 19.00 1.03 13.09
N ALA A 239 17.91 0.47 12.56
CA ALA A 239 16.72 1.25 12.21
C ALA A 239 16.14 1.98 13.42
N ILE A 240 16.01 1.30 14.57
CA ILE A 240 15.49 1.86 15.81
C ILE A 240 16.43 2.95 16.36
N GLY A 241 17.75 2.69 16.37
CA GLY A 241 18.73 3.70 16.80
C GLY A 241 18.67 4.96 15.93
N THR A 242 18.60 4.77 14.60
CA THR A 242 18.52 5.88 13.64
C THR A 242 17.21 6.67 13.81
N ALA A 243 16.09 6.00 14.11
CA ALA A 243 14.81 6.65 14.40
C ALA A 243 14.87 7.56 15.65
N LYS A 244 15.58 7.12 16.71
CA LYS A 244 15.83 7.96 17.88
C LYS A 244 16.68 9.19 17.53
N ASP A 245 17.80 8.97 16.84
CA ASP A 245 18.71 10.05 16.44
C ASP A 245 18.01 11.08 15.54
N PHE A 246 17.10 10.62 14.68
CA PHE A 246 16.27 11.47 13.82
C PHE A 246 15.36 12.42 14.63
N VAL A 247 14.68 11.92 15.66
CA VAL A 247 13.85 12.76 16.56
C VAL A 247 14.71 13.79 17.31
N GLU A 248 15.86 13.37 17.83
CA GLU A 248 16.76 14.28 18.54
C GLU A 248 17.31 15.38 17.62
N SER A 249 17.72 15.00 16.41
CA SER A 249 18.23 15.92 15.39
C SER A 249 17.18 16.96 15.04
N CYS A 250 15.95 16.54 14.75
CA CYS A 250 14.82 17.45 14.51
C CYS A 250 14.62 18.45 15.65
N CYS A 251 14.53 17.96 16.89
CA CYS A 251 14.30 18.82 18.05
C CYS A 251 15.44 19.85 18.23
N LYS A 252 16.70 19.41 18.11
CA LYS A 252 17.88 20.29 18.19
C LYS A 252 17.85 21.36 17.11
N THR A 253 17.51 21.00 15.86
CA THR A 253 17.41 21.95 14.75
C THR A 253 16.33 23.01 14.99
N ILE A 254 15.14 22.60 15.44
CA ILE A 254 14.03 23.52 15.69
C ILE A 254 14.33 24.45 16.87
N LEU A 255 14.84 23.92 17.98
CA LEU A 255 15.23 24.74 19.14
C LEU A 255 16.32 25.75 18.77
N GLY A 256 17.32 25.32 17.98
CA GLY A 256 18.34 26.21 17.45
C GLY A 256 17.77 27.34 16.59
N ARG A 257 16.80 27.05 15.70
CA ARG A 257 16.10 28.06 14.89
C ARG A 257 15.25 29.01 15.74
N LEU A 258 14.74 28.56 16.88
CA LEU A 258 14.01 29.38 17.85
C LEU A 258 14.92 30.19 18.78
N GLY A 259 16.25 30.02 18.69
CA GLY A 259 17.22 30.71 19.54
C GLY A 259 17.31 30.14 20.95
N VAL A 260 16.88 28.90 21.16
CA VAL A 260 16.91 28.23 22.48
C VAL A 260 18.18 27.40 22.60
N GLU A 261 18.97 27.68 23.63
CA GLU A 261 20.18 26.90 23.91
C GLU A 261 19.85 25.47 24.37
N VAL A 262 20.49 24.50 23.72
CA VAL A 262 20.38 23.08 24.06
C VAL A 262 21.65 22.65 24.80
N GLY A 263 21.49 22.10 26.00
CA GLY A 263 22.62 21.57 26.78
C GLY A 263 23.20 20.32 26.12
N LYS A 264 24.52 20.12 26.21
CA LYS A 264 25.24 18.97 25.60
C LYS A 264 24.75 17.59 26.09
N SER A 265 24.07 17.53 27.25
CA SER A 265 23.54 16.31 27.85
C SER A 265 22.00 16.20 27.77
N SER A 266 21.35 17.02 26.94
CA SER A 266 19.89 16.99 26.82
C SER A 266 19.45 15.69 26.13
N ASP A 267 18.67 14.87 26.84
CA ASP A 267 18.11 13.65 26.28
C ASP A 267 16.87 13.94 25.42
N ILE A 268 16.39 12.93 24.69
CA ILE A 268 15.19 13.05 23.85
C ILE A 268 13.95 13.53 24.62
N ASN A 269 13.81 13.20 25.90
CA ASN A 269 12.68 13.64 26.72
C ASN A 269 12.77 15.13 27.06
N ASP A 270 13.96 15.65 27.36
CA ASP A 270 14.19 17.08 27.58
C ASP A 270 13.96 17.87 26.28
N LEU A 271 14.50 17.39 25.17
CA LEU A 271 14.36 18.02 23.86
C LEU A 271 12.90 18.13 23.42
N THR A 272 12.14 17.05 23.51
CA THR A 272 10.73 17.00 23.09
C THR A 272 9.84 17.89 23.96
N LYS A 273 10.09 17.95 25.28
CA LYS A 273 9.40 18.88 26.20
C LYS A 273 9.65 20.34 25.84
N ARG A 274 10.90 20.70 25.56
CA ARG A 274 11.27 22.08 25.17
C ARG A 274 10.62 22.46 23.86
N VAL A 275 10.68 21.60 22.83
CA VAL A 275 10.02 21.85 21.54
C VAL A 275 8.51 22.06 21.72
N ALA A 276 7.85 21.20 22.49
CA ALA A 276 6.41 21.32 22.72
C ALA A 276 6.00 22.63 23.41
N LYS A 277 6.86 23.13 24.31
CA LYS A 277 6.69 24.41 24.99
C LYS A 277 6.89 25.58 24.01
N GLU A 278 8.01 25.62 23.30
CA GLU A 278 8.40 26.78 22.47
C GLU A 278 7.56 26.92 21.20
N LEU A 279 7.02 25.81 20.66
CA LEU A 279 6.12 25.86 19.52
C LEU A 279 4.68 26.23 19.88
N GLU A 280 4.38 26.41 21.18
CA GLU A 280 3.02 26.64 21.68
C GLU A 280 2.04 25.69 20.97
N LEU A 281 2.33 24.38 21.02
CA LEU A 281 1.54 23.35 20.32
C LEU A 281 0.06 23.31 20.80
N VAL A 282 -0.30 24.21 21.71
CA VAL A 282 -1.63 24.48 22.23
C VAL A 282 -1.77 25.99 22.51
N PRO A 283 -2.91 26.64 22.15
CA PRO A 283 -3.30 27.95 22.69
C PRO A 283 -3.54 27.89 24.21
N ASP A 284 -2.92 28.78 24.97
CA ASP A 284 -3.10 28.86 26.44
C ASP A 284 -4.43 29.52 26.88
N ASP A 285 -5.29 29.93 25.95
CA ASP A 285 -6.57 30.56 26.23
C ASP A 285 -7.78 29.60 26.06
N VAL A 286 -8.59 29.50 27.12
CA VAL A 286 -9.94 28.87 27.23
C VAL A 286 -10.00 27.42 27.77
N SER A 287 -10.74 27.25 28.88
CA SER A 287 -10.73 26.09 29.79
C SER A 287 -11.28 24.76 29.24
N ASP A 288 -12.12 24.77 28.20
CA ASP A 288 -12.68 23.53 27.62
C ASP A 288 -11.82 22.93 26.49
N ARG A 289 -10.93 23.72 25.87
CA ARG A 289 -9.87 23.20 24.97
C ARG A 289 -8.65 22.67 25.72
N ALA A 290 -8.49 23.03 27.00
CA ALA A 290 -7.38 22.57 27.85
C ALA A 290 -7.34 21.04 28.03
N LYS A 291 -8.48 20.34 27.98
CA LYS A 291 -8.49 18.86 28.01
C LYS A 291 -7.96 18.25 26.70
N GLY A 292 -8.29 18.85 25.55
CA GLY A 292 -7.79 18.41 24.24
C GLY A 292 -6.29 18.68 24.09
N ALA A 293 -5.85 19.83 24.60
CA ALA A 293 -4.45 20.22 24.71
C ALA A 293 -3.60 19.19 25.46
N ASP A 294 -4.06 18.77 26.63
CA ASP A 294 -3.35 17.81 27.46
C ASP A 294 -3.26 16.44 26.80
N ASN A 295 -4.32 16.04 26.07
CA ASN A 295 -4.29 14.83 25.26
C ASN A 295 -3.30 14.91 24.11
N ILE A 296 -3.20 16.05 23.40
CA ILE A 296 -2.20 16.24 22.34
C ILE A 296 -0.78 16.20 22.92
N ARG A 297 -0.52 16.91 24.03
CA ARG A 297 0.78 16.86 24.73
C ARG A 297 1.13 15.43 25.14
N LEU A 298 0.16 14.66 25.61
CA LEU A 298 0.34 13.27 26.00
C LEU A 298 0.65 12.39 24.80
N ILE A 299 -0.06 12.54 23.68
CA ILE A 299 0.19 11.78 22.44
C ILE A 299 1.60 12.05 21.92
N LEU A 300 2.01 13.32 21.83
CA LEU A 300 3.35 13.68 21.35
C LEU A 300 4.46 13.17 22.26
N ARG A 301 4.27 13.30 23.59
CA ARG A 301 5.19 12.73 24.57
C ARG A 301 5.29 11.22 24.43
N ASN A 302 4.17 10.53 24.21
CA ASN A 302 4.14 9.08 24.05
C ASN A 302 4.83 8.64 22.75
N LEU A 303 4.62 9.36 21.64
CA LEU A 303 5.31 9.09 20.37
C LEU A 303 6.83 9.20 20.51
N ALA A 304 7.31 10.26 21.16
CA ALA A 304 8.74 10.43 21.43
C ALA A 304 9.29 9.40 22.45
N ALA A 305 8.52 9.09 23.49
CA ALA A 305 8.90 8.08 24.47
C ALA A 305 8.98 6.68 23.86
N MET A 306 8.11 6.34 22.89
CA MET A 306 8.14 5.07 22.18
C MET A 306 9.46 4.84 21.45
N THR A 307 9.99 5.84 20.74
CA THR A 307 11.27 5.73 20.04
C THR A 307 12.43 5.56 21.03
N ASN A 308 12.38 6.28 22.16
CA ASN A 308 13.37 6.13 23.22
C ASN A 308 13.33 4.75 23.89
N HIS A 309 12.15 4.26 24.27
CA HIS A 309 11.99 2.96 24.91
C HIS A 309 12.37 1.81 23.99
N LEU A 310 12.04 1.90 22.69
CA LEU A 310 12.49 0.91 21.70
C LEU A 310 14.02 0.92 21.54
N ALA A 311 14.66 2.08 21.61
CA ALA A 311 16.12 2.18 21.62
C ALA A 311 16.76 1.66 22.92
N GLU A 312 16.11 1.82 24.07
CA GLU A 312 16.54 1.25 25.36
C GLU A 312 16.46 -0.29 25.34
N LEU A 313 15.47 -0.85 24.64
CA LEU A 313 15.38 -2.31 24.43
C LEU A 313 16.60 -2.83 23.65
N ARG A 314 17.22 -2.05 22.75
CA ARG A 314 18.50 -2.43 22.12
C ARG A 314 19.58 -2.72 23.15
N GLY A 315 19.65 -1.95 24.24
CA GLY A 315 20.65 -2.19 25.30
C GLY A 315 20.38 -3.46 26.12
N ARG A 316 19.11 -3.88 26.24
CA ARG A 316 18.71 -5.07 27.02
C ARG A 316 18.68 -6.35 26.20
N TYR A 317 18.41 -6.24 24.90
CA TYR A 317 18.27 -7.36 23.98
C TYR A 317 19.45 -7.50 22.99
N GLY A 318 20.33 -6.50 22.91
CA GLY A 318 21.40 -6.39 21.91
C GLY A 318 22.84 -6.50 22.43
N THR A 319 23.09 -6.81 23.71
CA THR A 319 24.47 -7.02 24.20
C THR A 319 24.70 -8.40 24.84
N GLY A 320 25.20 -9.34 24.04
CA GLY A 320 26.18 -10.33 24.49
C GLY A 320 25.70 -11.71 24.95
N HIS A 321 26.19 -12.74 24.25
CA HIS A 321 26.56 -14.09 24.74
C HIS A 321 25.76 -14.70 25.90
N GLY A 322 24.58 -15.27 25.59
CA GLY A 322 23.99 -16.32 26.42
C GLY A 322 24.48 -17.71 25.97
N PRO A 323 24.98 -18.61 26.86
CA PRO A 323 25.48 -19.96 26.49
C PRO A 323 24.43 -20.94 25.93
N ARG A 324 23.23 -20.47 25.60
CA ARG A 324 22.10 -21.26 25.10
C ARG A 324 21.38 -20.45 24.05
N GLY A 325 21.65 -20.76 22.77
CA GLY A 325 21.31 -19.98 21.57
C GLY A 325 19.81 -19.78 21.30
N ASN A 326 19.10 -19.07 22.17
CA ASN A 326 17.69 -18.72 21.98
C ASN A 326 17.35 -17.30 22.44
N HIS A 327 18.19 -16.31 22.09
CA HIS A 327 17.80 -14.90 22.17
C HIS A 327 17.19 -14.47 20.84
N ARG A 328 15.89 -14.13 20.85
CA ARG A 328 15.22 -13.48 19.71
C ARG A 328 15.43 -11.97 19.85
N GLY A 329 16.37 -11.41 19.09
CA GLY A 329 16.60 -9.97 19.00
C GLY A 329 15.38 -9.19 18.47
N LEU A 330 15.52 -7.87 18.34
CA LEU A 330 14.45 -7.01 17.82
C LEU A 330 14.10 -7.40 16.38
N GLN A 331 12.80 -7.61 16.11
CA GLN A 331 12.30 -8.04 14.81
C GLN A 331 11.88 -6.83 13.93
N PRO A 332 11.79 -6.99 12.59
CA PRO A 332 11.42 -5.90 11.69
C PRO A 332 10.14 -5.16 12.07
N ARG A 333 9.15 -5.84 12.67
CA ARG A 333 7.92 -5.17 13.15
C ARG A 333 8.17 -4.14 14.26
N HIS A 334 9.17 -4.34 15.12
CA HIS A 334 9.53 -3.39 16.17
C HIS A 334 10.25 -2.18 15.56
N ALA A 335 11.09 -2.41 14.55
CA ALA A 335 11.72 -1.33 13.78
C ALA A 335 10.71 -0.49 13.01
N ARG A 336 9.73 -1.12 12.34
CA ARG A 336 8.62 -0.40 11.67
C ARG A 336 7.88 0.52 12.64
N LEU A 337 7.56 0.02 13.84
CA LEU A 337 6.89 0.83 14.85
C LEU A 337 7.72 2.04 15.28
N ALA A 338 9.02 1.86 15.55
CA ALA A 338 9.92 2.95 15.93
C ALA A 338 10.06 4.00 14.82
N VAL A 339 10.33 3.56 13.59
CA VAL A 339 10.53 4.44 12.43
C VAL A 339 9.26 5.24 12.15
N ASN A 340 8.09 4.59 12.12
CA ASN A 340 6.83 5.29 11.85
C ASN A 340 6.45 6.26 12.96
N ALA A 341 6.68 5.91 14.23
CA ALA A 341 6.46 6.82 15.35
C ALA A 341 7.38 8.06 15.29
N ALA A 342 8.66 7.86 14.94
CA ALA A 342 9.61 8.95 14.75
C ALA A 342 9.20 9.89 13.61
N LEU A 343 8.81 9.32 12.47
CA LEU A 343 8.35 10.07 11.30
C LEU A 343 7.10 10.89 11.62
N ALA A 344 6.09 10.28 12.23
CA ALA A 344 4.85 10.96 12.60
C ALA A 344 5.10 12.13 13.58
N TYR A 345 5.96 11.92 14.59
CA TYR A 345 6.35 12.98 15.52
C TYR A 345 7.05 14.14 14.80
N VAL A 346 8.08 13.84 14.01
CA VAL A 346 8.88 14.86 13.32
C VAL A 346 8.02 15.65 12.33
N TRP A 347 7.14 14.98 11.59
CA TRP A 347 6.19 15.61 10.67
C TRP A 347 5.35 16.66 11.37
N PHE A 348 4.64 16.26 12.42
CA PHE A 348 3.75 17.15 13.17
C PHE A 348 4.48 18.38 13.72
N VAL A 349 5.67 18.15 14.29
CA VAL A 349 6.49 19.20 14.90
C VAL A 349 6.99 20.21 13.85
N VAL A 350 7.43 19.73 12.69
CA VAL A 350 7.89 20.58 11.58
C VAL A 350 6.74 21.39 10.99
N ASP A 351 5.61 20.74 10.71
CA ASP A 351 4.41 21.38 10.17
C ASP A 351 3.92 22.49 11.12
N THR A 352 3.90 22.22 12.43
CA THR A 352 3.51 23.22 13.40
C THR A 352 4.48 24.40 13.45
N TYR A 353 5.79 24.15 13.41
CA TYR A 353 6.79 25.22 13.35
C TYR A 353 6.63 26.10 12.10
N GLN A 354 6.31 25.50 10.94
CA GLN A 354 6.01 26.24 9.70
C GLN A 354 4.80 27.14 9.87
N ALA A 355 3.69 26.58 10.33
CA ALA A 355 2.44 27.33 10.54
C ALA A 355 2.66 28.54 11.47
N ARG A 356 3.40 28.35 12.58
CA ARG A 356 3.72 29.43 13.53
C ARG A 356 4.69 30.46 12.95
N SER A 357 5.68 30.03 12.18
CA SER A 357 6.65 30.92 11.54
C SER A 357 5.99 31.80 10.48
N ALA A 358 5.05 31.25 9.70
CA ALA A 358 4.26 31.99 8.73
C ALA A 358 3.38 33.07 9.39
N LEU A 359 2.71 32.72 10.50
CA LEU A 359 1.91 33.66 11.31
C LEU A 359 2.76 34.83 11.86
N LYS A 360 3.98 34.56 12.36
CA LYS A 360 4.90 35.61 12.85
C LYS A 360 5.36 36.56 11.73
N LYS A 361 5.61 36.05 10.51
CA LYS A 361 5.96 36.89 9.34
C LYS A 361 4.79 37.78 8.89
N GLY A 362 3.56 37.27 8.91
CA GLY A 362 2.36 38.04 8.57
C GLY A 362 2.05 39.16 9.58
N ALA A 363 2.23 38.89 10.88
CA ALA A 363 2.00 39.90 11.93
C ALA A 363 3.03 41.05 11.92
N GLY A 364 4.26 40.81 11.46
CA GLY A 364 5.30 41.83 11.30
C GLY A 364 5.05 42.77 10.12
N SER A 365 4.41 42.30 9.04
CA SER A 365 4.11 43.12 7.86
C SER A 365 2.98 44.14 8.12
N ASN A 366 2.01 43.82 8.97
CA ASN A 366 0.88 44.71 9.30
C ASN A 366 1.23 45.84 10.29
N ARG A 367 2.32 45.75 11.06
CA ARG A 367 2.74 46.83 11.97
C ARG A 367 3.47 47.99 11.27
N ASN A 368 3.97 47.78 10.05
CA ASN A 368 4.68 48.81 9.28
C ASN A 368 3.77 49.66 8.38
N GLN A 369 2.45 49.45 8.38
CA GLN A 369 1.50 50.23 7.57
C GLN A 369 0.62 51.21 8.38
N THR A 370 0.69 51.20 9.72
CA THR A 370 -0.12 52.10 10.57
C THR A 370 0.69 53.22 11.23
N GLY A 371 1.87 53.53 10.70
CA GLY A 371 2.77 54.57 11.21
C GLY A 371 3.29 55.52 10.13
N GLY A 372 2.44 55.90 9.17
CA GLY A 372 2.71 56.89 8.13
C GLY A 372 1.73 58.05 8.22
#